data_AF-U5VSV3-F1
#
_entry.id   AF-U5VSV3-F1
#
_cell.length_a   1.000
_cell.length_b   1.000
_cell.length_c   1.000
_cell.angle_alpha   90.00
_cell.angle_beta   90.00
_cell.angle_gamma   90.00
#
_symmetry.space_group_name_H-M   'P 1'
#
loop_
_entity.id
_entity.type
_entity.pdbx_description
1 polymer ?
#
loop_
_entity_poly.entity_id
_entity_poly.type
_entity_poly.pdbx_seq_one_letter_code
_entity_poly.pdbx_strand_id
1 'polypeptide(L)'
;MGIVIPTDEVRKHAREVDEVSRMLDEARGAVSFIRASSNAYGYPVGPLFTSAYLNPHRDEAIASYRRAVVGMRPLADLLRAMANDFDHSDECPAERLRGTR
;
A
#
# COMPACT_ATOMS: atom_id res chain seq x y z
N MET A 1 31.55 -9.89 -1.15
CA MET A 1 30.47 -10.90 -1.15
C MET A 1 29.20 -10.16 -1.55
N GLY A 2 28.71 -10.37 -2.77
CA GLY A 2 27.51 -9.68 -3.28
C GLY A 2 26.25 -10.36 -2.77
N ILE A 3 25.22 -9.56 -2.43
CA ILE A 3 23.89 -10.09 -2.14
C ILE A 3 23.24 -10.40 -3.49
N VAL A 4 22.94 -11.67 -3.74
CA VAL A 4 22.16 -12.09 -4.91
C VAL A 4 20.69 -12.00 -4.53
N ILE A 5 19.95 -11.07 -5.13
CA ILE A 5 18.51 -10.92 -4.94
C ILE A 5 17.82 -11.43 -6.20
N PRO A 6 17.02 -12.51 -6.13
CA PRO A 6 16.28 -13.00 -7.30
C PRO A 6 15.26 -11.95 -7.77
N THR A 7 15.30 -11.57 -9.04
CA THR A 7 14.38 -10.55 -9.60
C THR A 7 12.92 -10.96 -9.52
N ASP A 8 12.62 -12.25 -9.61
CA ASP A 8 11.29 -12.80 -9.43
C ASP A 8 10.73 -12.59 -8.01
N GLU A 9 11.57 -12.68 -6.98
CA GLU A 9 11.17 -12.42 -5.60
C GLU A 9 10.89 -10.92 -5.38
N VAL A 10 11.66 -10.04 -6.01
CA VAL A 10 11.40 -8.59 -5.99
C VAL A 10 10.06 -8.25 -6.68
N ARG A 11 9.78 -8.87 -7.83
CA ARG A 11 8.51 -8.71 -8.55
C ARG A 11 7.32 -9.27 -7.77
N LYS A 12 7.52 -10.40 -7.08
CA LYS A 12 6.51 -10.96 -6.18
C LYS A 12 6.22 -9.99 -5.03
N HIS A 13 7.25 -9.44 -4.41
CA HIS A 13 7.07 -8.47 -3.34
C HIS A 13 6.36 -7.19 -3.80
N ALA A 14 6.67 -6.69 -5.01
CA ALA A 14 5.94 -5.56 -5.59
C ALA A 14 4.43 -5.83 -5.72
N ARG A 15 4.05 -7.05 -6.14
CA ARG A 15 2.64 -7.48 -6.22
C ARG A 15 1.98 -7.58 -4.85
N GLU A 16 2.70 -8.07 -3.85
CA GLU A 16 2.20 -8.12 -2.47
C GLU A 16 1.94 -6.70 -1.92
N VAL A 17 2.83 -5.74 -2.22
CA VAL A 17 2.65 -4.33 -1.85
C VAL A 17 1.43 -3.71 -2.54
N ASP A 18 1.21 -3.99 -3.83
CA ASP A 18 -0.02 -3.56 -4.51
C ASP A 18 -1.27 -4.11 -3.86
N GLU A 19 -1.25 -5.40 -3.51
CA GLU A 19 -2.39 -6.09 -2.92
C GLU A 19 -2.72 -5.52 -1.54
N VAL A 20 -1.72 -5.27 -0.69
CA VAL A 20 -1.94 -4.60 0.60
C VAL A 20 -2.48 -3.19 0.38
N SER A 21 -1.97 -2.44 -0.60
CA SER A 21 -2.47 -1.11 -0.95
C SER A 21 -3.95 -1.15 -1.35
N ARG A 22 -4.37 -2.16 -2.14
CA ARG A 22 -5.77 -2.40 -2.50
C ARG A 22 -6.63 -2.69 -1.27
N MET A 23 -6.20 -3.61 -0.40
CA MET A 23 -6.92 -3.98 0.82
C MET A 23 -7.11 -2.77 1.76
N LEU A 24 -6.11 -1.90 1.89
CA LEU A 24 -6.20 -0.70 2.70
C LEU A 24 -7.18 0.33 2.11
N ASP A 25 -7.24 0.45 0.78
CA ASP A 25 -8.22 1.32 0.13
C ASP A 25 -9.65 0.77 0.29
N GLU A 26 -9.83 -0.54 0.23
CA GLU A 26 -11.11 -1.21 0.53
C GLU A 26 -11.52 -1.00 2.00
N ALA A 27 -10.58 -1.15 2.95
CA ALA A 27 -10.83 -0.87 4.36
C ALA A 27 -11.21 0.60 4.60
N ARG A 28 -10.52 1.53 3.93
CA ARG A 28 -10.88 2.96 3.94
C ARG A 28 -12.30 3.17 3.42
N GLY A 29 -12.66 2.50 2.33
CA GLY A 29 -14.01 2.48 1.77
C GLY A 29 -15.03 2.02 2.81
N ALA A 30 -14.82 0.87 3.44
CA ALA A 30 -15.71 0.33 4.46
C ALA A 30 -15.92 1.29 5.65
N VAL A 31 -14.83 1.87 6.18
CA VAL A 31 -14.90 2.84 7.29
C VAL A 31 -15.67 4.11 6.89
N SER A 32 -15.61 4.51 5.61
CA SER A 32 -16.38 5.64 5.10
C SER A 32 -17.89 5.42 5.11
N PHE A 33 -18.39 4.17 5.15
CA PHE A 33 -19.83 3.91 5.26
C PHE A 33 -20.36 4.03 6.70
N ILE A 34 -19.49 3.90 7.71
CA ILE A 34 -19.88 3.89 9.13
C ILE A 34 -19.92 5.33 9.66
N ARG A 35 -20.74 6.21 9.07
CA ARG A 35 -20.95 7.55 9.67
C ARG A 35 -21.92 7.43 10.84
N ALA A 36 -21.43 7.68 12.05
CA ALA A 36 -22.27 7.65 13.23
C ALA A 36 -23.25 8.83 13.18
N SER A 37 -24.55 8.52 13.08
CA SER A 37 -25.64 9.49 13.13
C SER A 37 -26.13 9.63 14.57
N SER A 38 -26.33 10.87 15.04
CA SER A 38 -26.89 11.15 16.36
C SER A 38 -28.27 10.51 16.56
N ASN A 39 -29.01 10.25 15.48
CA ASN A 39 -30.30 9.57 15.51
C ASN A 39 -30.19 8.12 16.01
N ALA A 40 -29.04 7.45 15.83
CA ALA A 40 -28.83 6.09 16.31
C ALA A 40 -28.58 6.00 17.83
N TYR A 41 -28.27 7.14 18.48
CA TYR A 41 -27.83 7.21 19.87
C TYR A 41 -28.70 8.13 20.75
N GLY A 42 -29.80 8.66 20.22
CA GLY A 42 -30.75 9.52 20.93
C GLY A 42 -30.27 10.97 21.10
N TYR A 43 -31.21 11.91 21.27
CA TYR A 43 -30.97 13.35 21.22
C TYR A 43 -30.06 13.95 22.33
N PRO A 44 -30.06 13.45 23.59
CA PRO A 44 -29.24 14.07 24.64
C PRO A 44 -27.77 13.60 24.63
N VAL A 45 -27.52 12.36 24.19
CA VAL A 45 -26.20 11.71 24.28
C VAL A 45 -25.57 11.51 22.90
N GLY A 46 -26.40 11.40 21.86
CA GLY A 46 -25.98 11.15 20.48
C GLY A 46 -24.95 12.15 19.95
N PRO A 47 -25.18 13.48 20.01
CA PRO A 47 -24.20 14.45 19.53
C PRO A 47 -22.84 14.33 20.23
N LEU A 48 -22.81 13.95 21.50
CA LEU A 48 -21.58 13.80 22.28
C LEU A 48 -20.78 12.58 21.77
N PHE A 49 -21.44 11.43 21.63
CA PHE A 49 -20.79 10.21 21.11
C PHE A 49 -20.44 10.33 19.62
N THR A 50 -21.32 10.87 18.80
CA THR A 50 -21.08 10.94 17.35
C THR A 50 -20.07 12.01 16.99
N SER A 51 -20.19 13.21 17.55
CA SER A 51 -19.37 14.36 17.12
C SER A 51 -18.07 14.48 17.90
N ALA A 52 -18.03 14.10 19.17
CA ALA A 52 -16.81 14.24 19.99
C ALA A 52 -15.92 12.98 19.98
N TYR A 53 -16.48 11.81 19.64
CA TYR A 53 -15.74 10.54 19.74
C TYR A 53 -15.71 9.76 18.43
N LEU A 54 -16.86 9.27 17.94
CA LEU A 54 -16.90 8.30 16.85
C LEU A 54 -16.48 8.90 15.49
N ASN A 55 -17.01 10.07 15.11
CA ASN A 55 -16.69 10.66 13.82
C ASN A 55 -15.23 11.17 13.73
N PRO A 56 -14.65 11.83 14.75
CA PRO A 56 -13.23 12.18 14.73
C PRO A 56 -12.29 10.98 14.56
N HIS A 57 -12.51 9.89 15.30
CA HIS A 57 -11.68 8.68 15.18
C HIS A 57 -11.84 8.01 13.81
N ARG A 58 -13.06 8.01 13.25
CA ARG A 58 -13.32 7.56 11.88
C ARG A 58 -12.55 8.38 10.86
N ASP A 59 -12.59 9.71 10.97
CA ASP A 59 -11.92 10.62 10.03
C ASP A 59 -10.38 10.45 10.11
N GLU A 60 -9.85 10.27 11.31
CA GLU A 60 -8.44 9.94 11.53
C GLU A 60 -8.05 8.59 10.91
N ALA A 61 -8.88 7.55 11.10
CA ALA A 61 -8.66 6.25 10.49
C ALA A 61 -8.66 6.33 8.95
N ILE A 62 -9.62 7.04 8.35
CA ILE A 62 -9.67 7.29 6.90
C ILE A 62 -8.40 8.00 6.42
N ALA A 63 -7.94 9.01 7.16
CA ALA A 63 -6.73 9.74 6.83
C ALA A 63 -5.46 8.88 6.95
N SER A 64 -5.40 7.99 7.95
CA SER A 64 -4.30 7.03 8.14
C SER A 64 -4.24 6.03 6.98
N TYR A 65 -5.37 5.41 6.61
CA TYR A 65 -5.42 4.49 5.48
C TYR A 65 -5.03 5.15 4.16
N ARG A 66 -5.51 6.39 3.91
CA ARG A 66 -5.11 7.15 2.72
C ARG A 66 -3.60 7.36 2.66
N ARG A 67 -2.96 7.72 3.79
CA ARG A 67 -1.51 7.91 3.84
C ARG A 67 -0.76 6.60 3.58
N ALA A 68 -1.23 5.49 4.13
CA ALA A 68 -0.64 4.17 3.89
C ALA A 68 -0.71 3.78 2.40
N VAL A 69 -1.87 3.92 1.76
CA VAL A 69 -2.05 3.66 0.32
C VAL A 69 -1.14 4.53 -0.54
N VAL A 70 -1.05 5.83 -0.23
CA VAL A 70 -0.17 6.77 -0.95
C VAL A 70 1.31 6.41 -0.78
N GLY A 71 1.72 5.88 0.38
CA GLY A 71 3.10 5.44 0.60
C GLY A 71 3.44 4.10 -0.06
N MET A 72 2.47 3.19 -0.18
CA MET A 72 2.71 1.86 -0.75
C MET A 72 2.84 1.84 -2.27
N ARG A 73 2.15 2.74 -2.99
CA ARG A 73 2.25 2.79 -4.47
C ARG A 73 3.67 3.10 -4.96
N PRO A 74 4.35 4.16 -4.46
CA PRO A 74 5.75 4.41 -4.82
C PRO A 74 6.68 3.26 -4.44
N LEU A 75 6.41 2.55 -3.33
CA LEU A 75 7.21 1.39 -2.93
C LEU A 75 7.11 0.26 -3.96
N ALA A 76 5.91 -0.07 -4.43
CA ALA A 76 5.73 -1.07 -5.49
C ALA A 76 6.44 -0.65 -6.79
N ASP A 77 6.36 0.63 -7.17
CA ASP A 77 7.04 1.16 -8.35
C ASP A 77 8.57 1.07 -8.23
N LEU A 78 9.14 1.40 -7.06
CA LEU A 78 10.57 1.25 -6.78
C LEU A 78 11.04 -0.20 -6.84
N LEU A 79 10.24 -1.14 -6.32
CA LEU A 79 10.55 -2.57 -6.40
C LEU A 79 10.56 -3.06 -7.85
N ARG A 80 9.60 -2.62 -8.67
CA ARG A 80 9.59 -2.97 -10.10
C ARG A 80 10.78 -2.37 -10.85
N ALA A 81 11.13 -1.11 -10.57
CA ALA A 81 12.30 -0.46 -11.15
C ALA A 81 13.58 -1.22 -10.78
N MET A 82 13.76 -1.57 -9.51
CA MET A 82 14.90 -2.36 -9.04
C MET A 82 14.99 -3.73 -9.72
N ALA A 83 13.86 -4.43 -9.91
CA ALA A 83 13.85 -5.71 -10.63
C ALA A 83 14.27 -5.56 -12.09
N ASN A 84 13.87 -4.48 -12.75
CA ASN A 84 14.27 -4.20 -14.15
C ASN A 84 15.76 -3.87 -14.25
N ASP A 85 16.29 -3.10 -13.29
CA ASP A 85 17.72 -2.76 -13.25
C ASP A 85 18.59 -4.01 -13.05
N PHE A 86 18.14 -4.96 -12.23
CA PHE A 86 18.81 -6.25 -12.04
C PHE A 86 18.80 -7.10 -13.30
N ASP A 87 17.66 -7.28 -13.97
CA ASP A 87 17.60 -8.04 -15.22
C ASP A 87 18.51 -7.41 -16.29
N HIS A 88 18.48 -6.08 -16.44
CA HIS A 88 19.36 -5.38 -17.39
C HIS A 88 20.85 -5.54 -17.07
N SER A 89 21.19 -5.50 -15.78
CA SER A 89 22.56 -5.68 -15.30
C SER A 89 23.05 -7.11 -15.44
N ASP A 90 22.18 -8.12 -15.43
CA ASP A 90 22.53 -9.53 -15.62
C ASP A 90 22.60 -9.93 -17.11
N GLU A 91 21.79 -9.31 -17.98
CA GLU A 91 21.83 -9.51 -19.43
C GLU A 91 23.12 -8.95 -20.07
N CYS A 92 23.57 -7.76 -19.67
CA CYS A 92 24.77 -7.10 -20.21
C CYS A 92 26.08 -7.94 -20.10
N PRO A 93 26.36 -8.63 -18.97
CA PRO A 93 27.45 -9.59 -18.84
C PRO A 93 27.20 -10.89 -19.62
N ALA A 94 25.97 -11.39 -19.63
CA ALA A 94 25.61 -12.64 -20.30
C ALA A 94 25.79 -12.54 -21.83
N GLU A 95 25.44 -11.40 -22.43
CA GLU A 95 25.66 -11.13 -23.86
C GLU A 95 27.16 -11.03 -24.20
N ARG A 96 27.97 -10.37 -23.36
CA ARG A 96 29.43 -10.29 -23.54
C ARG A 96 30.10 -11.68 -23.50
N LEU A 97 29.60 -12.58 -22.65
CA LEU A 97 30.09 -13.96 -22.56
C LEU A 97 29.63 -14.83 -23.74
N ARG A 98 28.47 -14.55 -24.35
CA ARG A 98 28.01 -15.27 -25.57
C ARG A 98 28.74 -14.80 -26.83
N GLY A 99 29.10 -13.53 -26.93
CA GLY A 99 29.83 -12.98 -28.08
C GLY A 99 31.32 -13.34 -28.13
N THR A 100 31.85 -14.04 -27.13
CA THR A 100 33.25 -14.50 -27.05
C THR A 100 33.42 -15.99 -27.37
N ARG A 101 32.36 -16.66 -27.85
CA ARG A 101 32.39 -18.03 -28.42
C ARG A 101 32.30 -17.98 -29.94
#